data_AF-A0A094ZX67-F1
#
_entry.id   AF-A0A094ZX67-F1
#
_cell.length_a   1.000
_cell.length_b   1.000
_cell.length_c   1.000
_cell.angle_alpha   90.00
_cell.angle_beta   90.00
_cell.angle_gamma   90.00
#
_symmetry.space_group_name_H-M   'P 1'
#
loop_
_entity.id
_entity.type
_entity.pdbx_description
1 polymer ?
#
loop_
_entity_poly.entity_id
_entity_poly.type
_entity_poly.pdbx_seq_one_letter_code
_entity_poly.pdbx_strand_id
1 'polypeptide(L)'
;IATYGKRYIYLNVSLRKPIHWIFAVADVSMPIIGIDLLQHHNLLIDTRKRRLVDVNTNLSACVTSFSGCRLSPVTIKHTVDPLYQPLIGKYPGIHQTQPKLPCVTSNVKYHITTAGPHVF
;
A
#
# COMPACT_ATOMS: atom_id res chain seq x y z
N ILE A 1 5.58 8.45 -12.99
CA ILE A 1 6.90 8.54 -12.32
C ILE A 1 7.95 8.42 -13.42
N ALA A 2 8.78 9.45 -13.61
CA ALA A 2 9.86 9.36 -14.59
C ALA A 2 10.87 8.30 -14.12
N THR A 3 11.32 7.43 -15.03
CA THR A 3 12.29 6.38 -14.73
C THR A 3 13.49 6.49 -15.65
N TYR A 4 14.67 6.23 -15.13
CA TYR A 4 15.97 6.48 -15.78
C TYR A 4 16.79 5.21 -15.96
N GLY A 5 16.12 4.05 -15.90
CA GLY A 5 16.74 2.74 -16.04
C GLY A 5 16.84 1.98 -14.73
N LYS A 6 17.78 1.03 -14.67
CA LYS A 6 17.95 0.08 -13.58
C LYS A 6 19.36 0.13 -13.02
N ARG A 7 19.50 -0.04 -11.70
CA ARG A 7 20.79 -0.08 -11.01
C ARG A 7 20.82 -1.20 -9.99
N TYR A 8 21.92 -1.94 -9.98
CA TYR A 8 22.20 -2.93 -8.95
C TYR A 8 22.68 -2.22 -7.67
N ILE A 9 22.01 -2.47 -6.55
CA ILE A 9 22.28 -1.79 -5.26
C ILE A 9 22.36 -2.82 -4.14
N TYR A 10 23.25 -2.54 -3.19
CA TYR A 10 23.36 -3.23 -1.91
C TYR A 10 22.57 -2.45 -0.87
N LEU A 11 21.48 -3.03 -0.38
CA LEU A 11 20.59 -2.39 0.58
C LEU A 11 20.78 -3.05 1.96
N ASN A 12 21.30 -2.29 2.92
CA ASN A 12 21.36 -2.73 4.32
C ASN A 12 20.14 -2.21 5.09
N VAL A 13 19.25 -3.12 5.48
CA VAL A 13 18.03 -2.80 6.26
C VAL A 13 18.15 -3.16 7.75
N SER A 14 19.37 -3.26 8.28
CA SER A 14 19.63 -3.67 9.67
C SER A 14 19.14 -5.08 10.04
N LEU A 15 18.77 -5.87 9.05
CA LEU A 15 18.78 -7.32 9.10
C LEU A 15 20.21 -7.71 8.78
N ARG A 16 20.88 -8.55 9.58
CA ARG A 16 22.35 -8.81 9.56
C ARG A 16 22.92 -9.33 8.22
N LYS A 17 22.13 -9.33 7.15
CA LYS A 17 22.44 -9.69 5.78
C LYS A 17 22.04 -8.54 4.83
N PRO A 18 22.95 -8.06 3.97
CA PRO A 18 22.59 -7.09 2.95
C PRO A 18 21.66 -7.72 1.89
N ILE A 19 20.72 -6.92 1.40
CA ILE A 19 19.82 -7.27 0.30
C ILE A 19 20.49 -6.86 -1.02
N HIS A 20 20.53 -7.80 -1.95
CA HIS A 20 20.99 -7.57 -3.32
C HIS A 20 19.78 -7.48 -4.24
N TRP A 21 19.65 -6.36 -4.95
CA TRP A 21 18.51 -6.15 -5.85
C TRP A 21 18.83 -5.16 -6.97
N ILE A 22 18.14 -5.33 -8.10
CA ILE A 22 18.15 -4.38 -9.22
C ILE A 22 16.96 -3.43 -9.03
N PHE A 23 17.23 -2.19 -8.65
CA PHE A 23 16.20 -1.15 -8.48
C PHE A 23 15.99 -0.36 -9.76
N ALA A 24 14.76 0.07 -9.99
CA ALA A 24 14.49 1.13 -10.96
C ALA A 24 14.94 2.48 -10.39
N VAL A 25 15.69 3.25 -11.17
CA VAL A 25 16.03 4.63 -10.86
C VAL A 25 14.85 5.48 -11.28
N ALA A 26 14.26 6.22 -10.35
CA ALA A 26 13.01 6.93 -10.57
C ALA A 26 13.05 8.32 -9.90
N ASP A 27 12.38 9.29 -10.50
CA ASP A 27 12.14 10.60 -9.88
C ASP A 27 11.03 10.46 -8.82
N VAL A 28 11.45 10.10 -7.61
CA VAL A 28 10.57 9.94 -6.44
C VAL A 28 11.20 10.61 -5.22
N SER A 29 10.37 11.31 -4.43
CA SER A 29 10.82 11.96 -3.20
C SER A 29 11.14 10.98 -2.07
N MET A 30 10.53 9.79 -2.09
CA MET A 30 10.80 8.73 -1.12
C MET A 30 11.00 7.38 -1.83
N PRO A 31 12.09 6.65 -1.54
CA PRO A 31 12.31 5.32 -2.09
C PRO A 31 11.18 4.35 -1.71
N ILE A 32 10.80 3.49 -2.65
CA ILE A 32 9.73 2.51 -2.48
C ILE A 32 10.33 1.11 -2.55
N ILE A 33 10.02 0.27 -1.57
CA ILE A 33 10.35 -1.15 -1.58
C ILE A 33 9.11 -1.91 -2.07
N GLY A 34 9.28 -2.64 -3.17
CA GLY A 34 8.22 -3.47 -3.75
C GLY A 34 8.04 -4.79 -3.00
N ILE A 35 6.85 -5.38 -3.17
CA ILE A 35 6.52 -6.69 -2.58
C ILE A 35 7.31 -7.84 -3.23
N ASP A 36 7.76 -7.65 -4.46
CA ASP A 36 8.63 -8.56 -5.20
C ASP A 36 9.97 -8.79 -4.49
N LEU A 37 10.60 -7.71 -4.03
CA LEU A 37 11.83 -7.77 -3.25
C LEU A 37 11.58 -8.46 -1.90
N LEU A 38 10.48 -8.11 -1.22
CA LEU A 38 10.11 -8.70 0.06
C LEU A 38 9.91 -10.22 -0.06
N GLN A 39 9.17 -10.66 -1.08
CA GLN A 39 8.91 -12.06 -1.33
C GLN A 39 10.20 -12.82 -1.70
N HIS A 40 11.06 -12.23 -2.54
CA HIS A 40 12.31 -12.88 -2.93
C HIS A 40 13.25 -13.13 -1.74
N HIS A 41 13.27 -12.22 -0.76
CA HIS A 41 14.14 -12.31 0.41
C HIS A 41 13.43 -12.85 1.67
N ASN A 42 12.21 -13.41 1.54
CA ASN A 42 11.39 -13.91 2.67
C ASN A 42 11.22 -12.88 3.80
N LEU A 43 10.91 -11.64 3.43
CA LEU A 43 10.68 -10.53 4.35
C LEU A 43 9.19 -10.28 4.56
N LEU A 44 8.78 -10.13 5.82
CA LEU A 44 7.42 -9.80 6.22
C LEU A 44 7.36 -8.43 6.87
N ILE A 45 6.34 -7.65 6.52
CA ILE A 45 6.05 -6.38 7.20
C ILE A 45 5.07 -6.67 8.34
N ASP A 46 5.51 -6.47 9.58
CA ASP A 46 4.65 -6.46 10.75
C ASP A 46 4.27 -5.00 11.05
N THR A 47 3.10 -4.60 10.57
CA THR A 47 2.56 -3.25 10.74
C THR A 47 2.17 -2.94 12.19
N ARG A 48 1.76 -3.95 12.96
CA ARG A 48 1.36 -3.79 14.36
C ARG A 48 2.56 -3.40 15.24
N LYS A 49 3.70 -4.06 15.01
CA LYS A 49 4.94 -3.78 15.75
C LYS A 49 5.91 -2.88 14.99
N ARG A 50 5.49 -2.33 13.84
CA ARG A 50 6.28 -1.44 12.97
C ARG A 50 7.67 -1.99 12.71
N ARG A 51 7.75 -3.23 12.21
CA ARG A 51 9.03 -3.90 11.97
C ARG A 51 9.01 -4.69 10.67
N LEU A 52 10.17 -4.79 10.06
CA LEU A 52 10.45 -5.70 8.96
C LEU A 52 11.06 -6.97 9.55
N VAL A 53 10.51 -8.13 9.25
CA VAL A 53 10.91 -9.43 9.80
C VAL A 53 11.49 -10.30 8.69
N ASP A 54 12.68 -10.86 8.90
CA ASP A 54 13.21 -11.93 8.07
C ASP A 54 12.67 -13.26 8.58
N VAL A 55 11.90 -13.97 7.76
CA VAL A 55 11.28 -15.24 8.14
C VAL A 55 12.31 -16.34 8.32
N ASN A 56 13.43 -16.29 7.60
CA ASN A 56 14.45 -17.35 7.66
C ASN A 56 15.23 -17.27 8.99
N THR A 57 15.52 -16.06 9.46
CA THR A 57 16.37 -15.84 10.64
C THR A 57 15.59 -15.40 11.88
N ASN A 58 14.29 -15.09 11.75
CA ASN A 58 13.45 -14.44 12.76
C ASN A 58 14.02 -13.10 13.30
N LEU A 59 15.02 -12.52 12.62
CA LEU A 59 15.51 -11.20 12.94
C LEU A 59 14.51 -10.15 12.48
N SER A 60 14.45 -9.03 13.21
CA SER A 60 13.59 -7.92 12.82
C SER A 60 14.28 -6.58 12.94
N ALA A 61 14.03 -5.71 11.98
CA ALA A 61 14.46 -4.32 11.98
C ALA A 61 13.26 -3.44 12.31
N CYS A 62 13.44 -2.51 13.26
CA CYS A 62 12.42 -1.52 13.59
C CYS A 62 12.27 -0.54 12.42
N VAL A 63 11.03 -0.27 12.02
CA VAL A 63 10.69 0.72 11.00
C VAL A 63 10.27 1.99 11.74
N THR A 64 11.14 2.99 11.73
CA THR A 64 10.81 4.32 12.26
C THR A 64 9.93 5.06 11.27
N SER A 65 8.85 5.67 11.74
CA SER A 65 8.04 6.57 10.93
C SER A 65 8.86 7.82 10.59
N PHE A 66 9.14 8.04 9.31
CA PHE A 66 9.77 9.28 8.86
C PHE A 66 8.69 10.36 8.67
N SER A 67 8.79 11.45 9.42
CA SER A 67 7.81 12.55 9.40
C SER A 67 7.97 13.53 8.24
N GLY A 68 9.02 13.39 7.43
CA GLY A 68 9.32 14.33 6.33
C GLY A 68 8.48 14.11 5.06
N CYS A 69 7.75 13.01 4.94
CA CYS A 69 6.83 12.77 3.84
C CYS A 69 5.46 12.36 4.38
N ARG A 70 4.47 13.24 4.23
CA ARG A 70 3.06 12.90 4.45
C ARG A 70 2.59 11.99 3.31
N LEU A 71 3.05 10.74 3.29
CA LEU A 71 2.36 9.71 2.54
C LEU A 71 1.06 9.43 3.27
N SER A 72 -0.01 10.14 2.89
CA SER A 72 -1.33 9.80 3.39
C SER A 72 -1.73 8.47 2.76
N PRO A 73 -1.87 7.38 3.54
CA PRO A 73 -2.38 6.12 3.01
C PRO A 73 -3.85 6.38 2.74
N VAL A 74 -4.19 6.66 1.48
CA VAL A 74 -5.54 7.02 1.05
C VAL A 74 -6.02 8.35 1.66
N THR A 75 -5.54 9.45 1.10
CA THR A 75 -6.37 10.65 1.04
C THR A 75 -6.25 11.22 -0.36
N ILE A 76 -7.21 10.86 -1.22
CA ILE A 76 -7.46 11.40 -2.56
C ILE A 76 -7.91 12.89 -2.45
N LYS A 77 -7.35 13.67 -1.52
CA LYS A 77 -7.66 15.10 -1.39
C LYS A 77 -6.58 15.98 -2.00
N HIS A 78 -5.34 15.50 -2.13
CA HIS A 78 -4.22 16.36 -2.53
C HIS A 78 -3.71 16.15 -3.96
N THR A 79 -4.39 15.32 -4.76
CA THR A 79 -4.03 15.08 -6.17
C THR A 79 -5.27 14.84 -7.05
N VAL A 80 -6.35 15.56 -6.79
CA VAL A 80 -7.46 15.64 -7.76
C VAL A 80 -7.14 16.81 -8.67
N ASP A 81 -6.81 16.50 -9.92
CA ASP A 81 -6.72 17.49 -11.00
C ASP A 81 -7.94 18.44 -10.91
N PRO A 82 -7.75 19.77 -10.95
CA PRO A 82 -8.82 20.76 -10.87
C PRO A 82 -10.03 20.44 -11.76
N LEU A 83 -9.80 19.79 -12.91
CA LEU A 83 -10.84 19.36 -13.84
C LEU A 83 -11.87 18.41 -13.21
N TYR A 84 -11.47 17.56 -12.26
CA TYR A 84 -12.36 16.56 -11.65
C TYR A 84 -12.90 16.97 -10.28
N GLN A 85 -12.45 18.10 -9.72
CA GLN A 85 -12.95 18.60 -8.43
C GLN A 85 -14.47 18.82 -8.40
N PRO A 86 -15.12 19.39 -9.44
CA PRO A 86 -16.57 19.52 -9.47
C PRO A 86 -17.28 18.17 -9.45
N LEU A 87 -16.70 17.15 -10.09
CA LEU A 87 -17.28 15.82 -10.20
C LEU A 87 -17.17 15.05 -8.87
N ILE A 88 -16.05 15.19 -8.17
CA ILE A 88 -15.89 14.63 -6.81
C ILE A 88 -16.80 15.33 -5.80
N GLY A 89 -16.94 16.66 -5.91
CA GLY A 89 -17.89 17.42 -5.10
C GLY A 89 -19.34 17.03 -5.32
N LYS A 90 -19.69 16.58 -6.53
CA LYS A 90 -21.04 16.11 -6.88
C LYS A 90 -21.41 14.76 -6.22
N TYR A 91 -20.41 13.95 -5.86
CA TYR A 91 -20.62 12.61 -5.28
C TYR A 91 -19.80 12.39 -3.99
N PRO A 92 -20.11 13.13 -2.91
CA PRO A 92 -19.35 13.05 -1.65
C PRO A 92 -19.41 11.68 -0.98
N GLY A 93 -20.48 10.90 -1.22
CA GLY A 93 -20.67 9.55 -0.68
C GLY A 93 -19.69 8.49 -1.22
N ILE A 94 -18.95 8.79 -2.30
CA ILE A 94 -17.98 7.85 -2.87
C ILE A 94 -16.69 7.79 -2.03
N HIS A 95 -16.30 8.90 -1.41
CA HIS A 95 -15.05 9.02 -0.65
C HIS A 95 -15.26 9.31 0.84
N GLN A 96 -16.51 9.51 1.27
CA GLN A 96 -16.84 9.50 2.69
C GLN A 96 -16.72 8.08 3.23
N THR A 97 -15.88 7.92 4.26
CA THR A 97 -15.87 6.69 5.08
C THR A 97 -17.29 6.46 5.56
N GLN A 98 -17.89 5.33 5.16
CA GLN A 98 -19.25 5.01 5.59
C GLN A 98 -19.32 5.05 7.12
N PRO A 99 -20.37 5.66 7.71
CA PRO A 99 -20.63 5.51 9.13
C PRO A 99 -20.64 4.01 9.46
N LYS A 100 -20.02 3.61 10.58
CA LYS A 100 -20.23 2.26 11.12
C LYS A 100 -21.73 2.09 11.28
N LEU A 101 -22.35 1.31 10.41
CA LEU A 101 -23.76 0.97 10.54
C LEU A 101 -23.94 0.30 11.90
N PRO A 102 -24.97 0.66 12.68
CA PRO A 102 -25.32 -0.10 13.88
C PRO A 102 -25.51 -1.57 13.50
N CYS A 103 -25.10 -2.47 14.38
CA CYS A 103 -25.26 -3.91 14.18
C CYS A 103 -26.74 -4.21 13.88
N VAL A 104 -27.05 -4.57 12.63
CA VAL A 104 -28.41 -4.91 12.22
C VAL A 104 -28.73 -6.31 12.76
N THR A 105 -29.61 -6.40 13.75
CA THR A 105 -30.14 -7.67 14.30
C THR A 105 -31.32 -8.20 13.48
N SER A 106 -31.30 -8.02 12.16
CA SER A 106 -32.39 -8.46 11.28
C SER A 106 -32.04 -9.81 10.64
N ASN A 107 -32.98 -10.77 10.70
CA ASN A 107 -32.90 -12.05 10.01
C ASN A 107 -33.11 -11.94 8.48
N VAL A 108 -33.08 -10.73 7.92
CA VAL A 108 -33.25 -10.49 6.49
C VAL A 108 -31.93 -10.76 5.77
N LYS A 109 -31.93 -11.77 4.91
CA LYS A 109 -30.84 -12.06 3.97
C LYS A 109 -31.16 -11.45 2.61
N TYR A 110 -30.29 -10.58 2.11
CA TYR A 110 -30.30 -10.14 0.73
C TYR A 110 -29.58 -11.19 -0.13
N HIS A 111 -30.23 -11.66 -1.18
CA HIS A 111 -29.60 -12.53 -2.18
C HIS A 111 -29.49 -11.74 -3.49
N ILE A 112 -28.37 -11.91 -4.21
CA ILE A 112 -28.21 -11.37 -5.55
C ILE A 112 -28.34 -12.56 -6.51
N THR A 113 -29.47 -12.61 -7.21
CA THR A 113 -29.68 -13.60 -8.27
C THR A 113 -28.97 -13.10 -9.52
N THR A 114 -27.93 -13.79 -9.96
CA THR A 114 -27.30 -13.53 -11.26
C THR A 114 -27.74 -14.63 -12.22
N ALA A 115 -28.28 -14.22 -13.37
CA ALA A 115 -28.76 -15.13 -14.43
C ALA A 115 -27.94 -14.89 -15.71
N GLY A 116 -26.62 -14.96 -15.60
CA GLY A 116 -25.71 -14.75 -16.72
C GLY A 116 -24.52 -15.71 -16.66
N PRO A 117 -23.95 -16.10 -17.82
CA PRO A 117 -22.75 -16.92 -17.86
C PRO A 117 -21.56 -16.16 -17.25
N HIS A 118 -20.72 -16.89 -16.51
CA HIS A 118 -19.48 -16.35 -15.96
C HIS A 118 -18.56 -15.91 -17.09
N VAL A 119 -18.15 -14.64 -17.07
CA VAL A 119 -17.11 -14.11 -17.96
C VAL A 119 -15.78 -14.26 -17.23
N PHE A 120 -14.85 -15.02 -17.82
CA PHE A 120 -13.44 -15.10 -17.41
C PHE A 120 -12.60 -14.11 -18.21
#